data_AF-A0A2T7SN83-F1
#
_entry.id   AF-A0A2T7SN83-F1
#
_cell.length_a   1.000
_cell.length_b   1.000
_cell.length_c   1.000
_cell.angle_alpha   90.00
_cell.angle_beta   90.00
_cell.angle_gamma   90.00
#
_symmetry.space_group_name_H-M   'P 1'
#
loop_
_entity.id
_entity.type
_entity.pdbx_description
1 polymer ?
#
loop_
_entity_poly.entity_id
_entity_poly.type
_entity_poly.pdbx_seq_one_letter_code
_entity_poly.pdbx_strand_id
1 'polypeptide(L)'
;MQRLPGKARSRQEVLRECEAEVAKMRGYIPRVLWDFLIPDLSRAFRWRVQLDCGCTTEVLTREDGTPPHEAQWKDHRSPLPPGQMTCHHDDSPPPPYRVIAEWGDRREVTFPADPIEPSDDTDPRVWSVLRRDEPHTSAFWEVTLACGHVEEAIAPSLDWVPASGPRRAAPERVQQMSAEFEDAWRANPELQTERDREHTRRMLADGWPAPEPERLCYSCPRVRMILAYERVGWLVPRQRQSRKATSTTPTPSRSALERRLRKAESEAERLRAELDRIDQGPLRPD
;
A
#
# COMPACT_ATOMS: atom_id res chain seq x y z
N MET A 1 -12.98 19.52 -15.91
CA MET A 1 -11.60 19.67 -15.39
C MET A 1 -11.51 21.00 -14.68
N GLN A 2 -11.35 20.97 -13.35
CA GLN A 2 -11.20 22.17 -12.53
C GLN A 2 -9.76 22.68 -12.65
N ARG A 3 -9.56 24.00 -12.74
CA ARG A 3 -8.23 24.61 -12.82
C ARG A 3 -7.63 24.61 -11.41
N LEU A 4 -6.46 23.98 -11.24
CA LEU A 4 -5.81 23.88 -9.94
C LEU A 4 -5.21 25.22 -9.50
N PRO A 5 -5.21 25.55 -8.20
CA PRO A 5 -4.63 26.79 -7.70
C PRO A 5 -3.12 26.84 -7.95
N GLY A 6 -2.58 28.03 -8.24
CA GLY A 6 -1.14 28.22 -8.53
C GLY A 6 -0.71 27.86 -9.96
N LYS A 7 0.61 27.91 -10.21
CA LYS A 7 1.21 27.59 -11.52
C LYS A 7 2.09 26.35 -11.41
N ALA A 8 2.27 25.65 -12.54
CA ALA A 8 3.26 24.59 -12.64
C ALA A 8 4.68 25.16 -12.43
N ARG A 9 5.54 24.40 -11.75
CA ARG A 9 6.98 24.64 -11.63
C ARG A 9 7.63 24.62 -13.01
N SER A 10 8.77 25.29 -13.13
CA SER A 10 9.49 25.29 -14.40
C SER A 10 9.96 23.87 -14.75
N ARG A 11 9.84 23.48 -16.03
CA ARG A 11 10.25 22.14 -16.48
C ARG A 11 11.74 21.89 -16.20
N GLN A 12 12.57 22.90 -16.41
CA GLN A 12 14.02 22.80 -16.22
C GLN A 12 14.41 22.57 -14.75
N GLU A 13 13.68 23.16 -13.81
CA GLU A 13 13.89 22.94 -12.39
C GLU A 13 13.53 21.51 -11.99
N VAL A 14 12.34 21.02 -12.36
CA VAL A 14 11.92 19.64 -12.07
C VAL A 14 12.86 18.63 -12.72
N LEU A 15 13.29 18.87 -13.97
CA LEU A 15 14.23 17.99 -14.66
C LEU A 15 15.58 17.93 -13.94
N ARG A 16 16.15 19.07 -13.51
CA ARG A 16 17.41 19.12 -12.77
C ARG A 16 17.33 18.34 -11.44
N GLU A 17 16.21 18.46 -10.72
CA GLU A 17 16.01 17.70 -9.48
C GLU A 17 15.95 16.19 -9.76
N CYS A 18 15.19 15.77 -10.78
CA CYS A 18 15.12 14.37 -11.16
C CYS A 18 16.47 13.81 -11.63
N GLU A 19 17.24 14.58 -12.40
CA GLU A 19 18.59 14.21 -12.84
C GLU A 19 19.54 14.06 -11.64
N ALA A 20 19.44 14.93 -10.64
CA ALA A 20 20.23 14.83 -9.41
C ALA A 20 19.88 13.55 -8.62
N GLU A 21 18.60 13.21 -8.48
CA GLU A 21 18.16 11.97 -7.82
C GLU A 21 18.59 10.73 -8.61
N VAL A 22 18.49 10.75 -9.94
CA VAL A 22 19.02 9.69 -10.82
C VAL A 22 20.53 9.56 -10.67
N ALA A 23 21.28 10.66 -10.55
CA ALA A 23 22.71 10.62 -10.32
C ALA A 23 23.06 10.00 -8.95
N LYS A 24 22.31 10.33 -7.89
CA LYS A 24 22.45 9.68 -6.58
C LYS A 24 22.20 8.18 -6.68
N MET A 25 21.09 7.77 -7.32
CA MET A 25 20.76 6.36 -7.58
C MET A 25 21.90 5.61 -8.27
N ARG A 26 22.50 6.20 -9.31
CA ARG A 26 23.65 5.61 -10.03
C ARG A 26 24.89 5.42 -9.15
N GLY A 27 25.02 6.18 -8.06
CA GLY A 27 26.15 6.08 -7.13
C GLY A 27 26.13 4.82 -6.28
N TYR A 28 24.96 4.27 -5.97
CA TYR A 28 24.82 3.09 -5.09
C TYR A 28 24.18 1.87 -5.78
N ILE A 29 23.54 2.02 -6.94
CA ILE A 29 22.98 0.90 -7.70
C ILE A 29 24.03 0.36 -8.68
N PRO A 30 24.34 -0.96 -8.65
CA PRO A 30 25.23 -1.57 -9.63
C PRO A 30 24.78 -1.32 -11.07
N ARG A 31 25.74 -1.04 -11.96
CA ARG A 31 25.48 -0.64 -13.36
C ARG A 31 24.58 -1.61 -14.14
N VAL A 32 24.73 -2.91 -13.87
CA VAL A 32 23.91 -3.97 -14.50
C VAL A 32 22.42 -3.87 -14.18
N LEU A 33 22.04 -3.19 -13.09
CA LEU A 33 20.65 -3.02 -12.68
C LEU A 33 20.04 -1.69 -13.11
N TRP A 34 20.81 -0.81 -13.77
CA TRP A 34 20.36 0.55 -14.07
C TRP A 34 19.09 0.58 -14.92
N ASP A 35 19.01 -0.24 -15.97
CA ASP A 35 17.85 -0.26 -16.88
C ASP A 35 16.55 -0.70 -16.20
N PHE A 36 16.65 -1.37 -15.04
CA PHE A 36 15.50 -1.86 -14.28
C PHE A 36 15.11 -0.94 -13.12
N LEU A 37 16.10 -0.42 -12.40
CA LEU A 37 15.89 0.29 -11.14
C LEU A 37 15.93 1.80 -11.27
N ILE A 38 16.62 2.32 -12.30
CA ILE A 38 16.77 3.76 -12.48
C ILE A 38 15.67 4.28 -13.40
N PRO A 39 14.85 5.26 -12.97
CA PRO A 39 13.79 5.81 -13.80
C PRO A 39 14.33 6.42 -15.11
N ASP A 40 13.75 6.01 -16.23
CA ASP A 40 13.95 6.71 -17.50
C ASP A 40 13.11 8.00 -17.53
N LEU A 41 13.78 9.13 -17.32
CA LEU A 41 13.15 10.46 -17.29
C LEU A 41 12.50 10.85 -18.62
N SER A 42 12.89 10.22 -19.74
CA SER A 42 12.24 10.44 -21.04
C SER A 42 10.82 9.88 -21.12
N ARG A 43 10.51 8.94 -20.22
CA ARG A 43 9.20 8.30 -20.06
C ARG A 43 8.40 8.88 -18.91
N ALA A 44 8.92 9.91 -18.22
CA ALA A 44 8.22 10.56 -17.11
C ALA A 44 7.21 11.61 -17.61
N PHE A 45 5.98 11.52 -17.09
CA PHE A 45 4.90 12.45 -17.38
C PHE A 45 4.51 13.24 -16.13
N ARG A 46 4.43 14.57 -16.26
CA ARG A 46 4.17 15.52 -15.17
C ARG A 46 2.68 15.80 -15.00
N TRP A 47 2.25 15.77 -13.75
CA TRP A 47 0.92 16.13 -13.31
C TRP A 47 1.00 17.11 -12.15
N ARG A 48 -0.01 17.97 -12.04
CA ARG A 48 -0.31 18.68 -10.79
C ARG A 48 -1.47 17.98 -10.13
N VAL A 49 -1.42 17.81 -8.83
CA VAL A 49 -2.41 17.07 -8.03
C VAL A 49 -2.80 17.95 -6.86
N GLN A 50 -4.10 18.13 -6.67
CA GLN A 50 -4.66 18.75 -5.49
C GLN A 50 -5.22 17.67 -4.56
N LEU A 51 -4.84 17.79 -3.29
CA LEU A 51 -5.20 16.86 -2.22
C LEU A 51 -6.29 17.46 -1.33
N ASP A 52 -6.98 16.61 -0.58
CA ASP A 52 -8.03 16.99 0.37
C ASP A 52 -7.52 17.83 1.57
N CYS A 53 -6.22 17.80 1.87
CA CYS A 53 -5.58 18.75 2.78
C CYS A 53 -5.35 20.15 2.18
N GLY A 54 -5.75 20.38 0.93
CA GLY A 54 -5.56 21.64 0.21
C GLY A 54 -4.20 21.79 -0.46
N CYS A 55 -3.24 20.92 -0.17
CA CYS A 55 -1.94 20.93 -0.86
C CYS A 55 -2.10 20.68 -2.36
N THR A 56 -1.31 21.43 -3.14
CA THR A 56 -1.13 21.16 -4.57
C THR A 56 0.33 20.81 -4.80
N THR A 57 0.58 19.61 -5.31
CA THR A 57 1.93 19.10 -5.57
C THR A 57 2.09 18.68 -7.02
N GLU A 58 3.34 18.57 -7.47
CA GLU A 58 3.67 18.01 -8.77
C GLU A 58 4.20 16.59 -8.63
N VAL A 59 3.67 15.70 -9.46
CA VAL A 59 4.04 14.29 -9.45
C VAL A 59 4.38 13.78 -10.84
N LEU A 60 5.17 12.71 -10.85
CA LEU A 60 5.58 12.02 -12.06
C LEU A 60 4.92 10.65 -12.12
N THR A 61 4.35 10.34 -13.28
CA THR A 61 3.86 9.00 -13.64
C THR A 61 4.67 8.47 -14.82
N ARG A 62 4.65 7.16 -15.03
CA ARG A 62 5.45 6.51 -16.08
C ARG A 62 4.65 6.31 -17.37
N GLU A 63 5.36 6.32 -18.50
CA GLU A 63 5.09 5.65 -19.77
C GLU A 63 3.86 6.05 -20.61
N ASP A 64 2.66 6.02 -20.04
CA ASP A 64 1.41 6.19 -20.79
C ASP A 64 0.64 7.46 -20.40
N GLY A 65 1.09 8.14 -19.35
CA GLY A 65 0.33 9.23 -18.76
C GLY A 65 -0.91 8.69 -18.03
N THR A 66 -0.77 7.55 -17.36
CA THR A 66 -1.72 7.09 -16.34
C THR A 66 -2.02 8.27 -15.42
N PRO A 67 -3.29 8.65 -15.27
CA PRO A 67 -3.68 9.70 -14.35
C PRO A 67 -3.26 9.38 -12.90
N PRO A 68 -2.90 10.38 -12.08
CA PRO A 68 -2.46 10.16 -10.70
C PRO A 68 -3.44 9.37 -9.83
N HIS A 69 -4.75 9.45 -10.09
CA HIS A 69 -5.76 8.72 -9.32
C HIS A 69 -5.81 7.21 -9.63
N GLU A 70 -5.31 6.79 -10.80
CA GLU A 70 -5.19 5.39 -11.21
C GLU A 70 -3.81 4.80 -10.86
N ALA A 71 -2.83 5.66 -10.60
CA ALA A 71 -1.50 5.23 -10.20
C ALA A 71 -1.51 4.61 -8.80
N GLN A 72 -0.78 3.50 -8.64
CA GLN A 72 -0.58 2.86 -7.35
C GLN A 72 0.56 3.55 -6.60
N TRP A 73 0.21 4.54 -5.80
CA TRP A 73 1.14 5.18 -4.86
C TRP A 73 1.49 4.20 -3.74
N LYS A 74 2.66 4.36 -3.15
CA LYS A 74 3.11 3.53 -2.03
C LYS A 74 3.24 4.38 -0.78
N ASP A 75 2.80 3.85 0.35
CA ASP A 75 3.32 4.25 1.65
C ASP A 75 4.58 3.42 1.96
N HIS A 76 5.23 3.68 3.10
CA HIS A 76 6.43 2.99 3.54
C HIS A 76 6.32 1.46 3.58
N ARG A 77 5.12 0.88 3.70
CA ARG A 77 4.91 -0.56 3.87
C ARG A 77 4.08 -1.21 2.77
N SER A 78 3.06 -0.50 2.26
CA SER A 78 2.05 -1.10 1.39
C SER A 78 1.60 -0.12 0.29
N PRO A 79 1.12 -0.64 -0.85
CA PRO A 79 0.45 0.20 -1.83
C PRO A 79 -0.77 0.87 -1.21
N LEU A 80 -0.97 2.14 -1.54
CA LEU A 80 -2.16 2.88 -1.14
C LEU A 80 -3.36 2.48 -2.00
N PRO A 81 -4.59 2.57 -1.46
CA PRO A 81 -5.80 2.51 -2.25
C PRO A 81 -5.76 3.49 -3.44
N PRO A 82 -6.39 3.15 -4.58
CA PRO A 82 -6.49 4.06 -5.72
C PRO A 82 -7.07 5.42 -5.32
N GLY A 83 -6.56 6.49 -5.94
CA GLY A 83 -6.96 7.85 -5.63
C GLY A 83 -6.35 8.43 -4.35
N GLN A 84 -5.47 7.70 -3.65
CA GLN A 84 -4.78 8.19 -2.46
C GLN A 84 -3.30 8.45 -2.71
N MET A 85 -2.74 9.45 -2.00
CA MET A 85 -1.32 9.78 -2.05
C MET A 85 -0.82 10.27 -0.68
N THR A 86 0.47 10.06 -0.40
CA THR A 86 1.12 10.58 0.80
C THR A 86 1.39 12.08 0.70
N CYS A 87 1.07 12.82 1.75
CA CYS A 87 1.38 14.22 1.98
C CYS A 87 1.76 14.39 3.46
N HIS A 88 3.00 14.80 3.71
CA HIS A 88 3.50 14.98 5.06
C HIS A 88 3.25 16.41 5.53
N HIS A 89 2.76 16.53 6.76
CA HIS A 89 2.64 17.80 7.45
C HIS A 89 3.10 17.65 8.89
N ASP A 90 3.81 18.65 9.41
CA ASP A 90 4.28 18.66 10.81
C ASP A 90 3.12 18.74 11.80
N ASP A 91 1.98 19.29 11.39
CA ASP A 91 0.74 19.38 12.16
C ASP A 91 -0.22 18.21 11.92
N SER A 92 0.26 17.10 11.32
CA SER A 92 -0.57 15.92 11.11
C SER A 92 -1.07 15.37 12.46
N PRO A 93 -2.36 14.99 12.58
CA PRO A 93 -2.88 14.40 13.81
C PRO A 93 -2.17 13.08 14.11
N PRO A 94 -2.16 12.62 15.38
CA PRO A 94 -1.54 11.34 15.71
C PRO A 94 -2.26 10.17 14.98
N PRO A 95 -1.54 9.09 14.65
CA PRO A 95 -2.08 7.90 13.97
C PRO A 95 -3.33 7.37 14.65
N PRO A 96 -4.54 7.34 14.03
CA PRO A 96 -5.76 6.89 14.71
C PRO A 96 -5.78 5.37 14.91
N TYR A 97 -6.48 4.91 15.96
CA TYR A 97 -6.84 3.48 16.08
C TYR A 97 -7.95 3.17 15.06
N ARG A 98 -7.78 2.07 14.33
CA ARG A 98 -8.73 1.58 13.32
C ARG A 98 -8.97 0.10 13.54
N VAL A 99 -10.24 -0.28 13.49
CA VAL A 99 -10.65 -1.68 13.56
C VAL A 99 -10.06 -2.46 12.39
N ILE A 100 -9.62 -3.68 12.65
CA ILE A 100 -9.23 -4.64 11.62
C ILE A 100 -10.48 -5.10 10.86
N ALA A 101 -10.55 -4.79 9.57
CA ALA A 101 -11.67 -5.15 8.71
C ALA A 101 -11.46 -6.49 8.01
N GLU A 102 -10.22 -6.82 7.63
CA GLU A 102 -9.87 -8.05 6.92
C GLU A 102 -8.50 -8.57 7.36
N TRP A 103 -8.36 -9.89 7.38
CA TRP A 103 -7.11 -10.61 7.62
C TRP A 103 -6.60 -11.16 6.28
N GLY A 104 -5.40 -10.76 5.90
CA GLY A 104 -4.74 -11.12 4.64
C GLY A 104 -3.73 -12.25 4.80
N ASP A 105 -2.57 -12.09 4.17
CA ASP A 105 -1.52 -13.12 4.16
C ASP A 105 -0.84 -13.29 5.52
N ARG A 106 -0.45 -14.53 5.83
CA ARG A 106 0.34 -14.89 7.01
C ARG A 106 1.79 -15.10 6.64
N ARG A 107 2.70 -14.56 7.44
CA ARG A 107 4.13 -14.84 7.37
C ARG A 107 4.69 -15.20 8.73
N GLU A 108 5.70 -16.06 8.75
CA GLU A 108 6.47 -16.37 9.95
C GLU A 108 7.85 -15.73 9.84
N VAL A 109 8.33 -15.19 10.96
CA VAL A 109 9.67 -14.63 11.06
C VAL A 109 10.36 -15.27 12.25
N THR A 110 11.55 -15.80 12.01
CA THR A 110 12.43 -16.27 13.08
C THR A 110 13.40 -15.17 13.42
N PHE A 111 13.35 -14.72 14.67
CA PHE A 111 14.26 -13.74 15.24
C PHE A 111 15.39 -14.47 15.98
N PRO A 112 16.63 -13.93 15.96
CA PRO A 112 17.69 -14.43 16.82
C PRO A 112 17.31 -14.23 18.30
N ALA A 113 18.11 -14.81 19.20
CA ALA A 113 18.05 -14.45 20.61
C ALA A 113 18.28 -12.95 20.78
N ASP A 114 17.56 -12.34 21.72
CA ASP A 114 17.70 -10.93 22.02
C ASP A 114 19.08 -10.65 22.67
N PRO A 115 19.69 -9.47 22.42
CA PRO A 115 20.95 -9.09 23.06
C PRO A 115 20.88 -9.16 24.58
N ILE A 116 21.99 -9.55 25.23
CA ILE A 116 22.06 -9.59 26.70
C ILE A 116 21.87 -8.19 27.28
N GLU A 117 22.54 -7.20 26.70
CA GLU A 117 22.45 -5.80 27.11
C GLU A 117 21.23 -5.13 26.47
N PRO A 118 20.48 -4.29 27.21
CA PRO A 118 19.41 -3.50 26.65
C PRO A 118 19.95 -2.47 25.64
N SER A 119 19.08 -1.98 24.76
CA SER A 119 19.39 -0.75 24.02
C SER A 119 19.47 0.45 24.97
N ASP A 120 20.16 1.50 24.55
CA ASP A 120 20.33 2.74 25.33
C ASP A 120 19.00 3.36 25.82
N ASP A 121 17.91 3.10 25.07
CA ASP A 121 16.58 3.64 25.35
C ASP A 121 15.68 2.71 26.20
N THR A 122 16.21 1.56 26.65
CA THR A 122 15.42 0.55 27.40
C THR A 122 15.91 0.40 28.83
N ASP A 123 15.01 0.55 29.80
CA ASP A 123 15.33 0.30 31.21
C ASP A 123 15.80 -1.15 31.43
N PRO A 124 16.95 -1.40 32.10
CA PRO A 124 17.50 -2.73 32.27
C PRO A 124 16.58 -3.71 32.99
N ARG A 125 15.72 -3.24 33.91
CA ARG A 125 14.76 -4.10 34.62
C ARG A 125 13.63 -4.50 33.69
N VAL A 126 13.09 -3.57 32.91
CA VAL A 126 12.08 -3.86 31.89
C VAL A 126 12.65 -4.83 30.85
N TRP A 127 13.88 -4.61 30.39
CA TRP A 127 14.56 -5.50 29.45
C TRP A 127 14.68 -6.92 29.99
N SER A 128 15.08 -7.08 31.25
CA SER A 128 15.22 -8.40 31.87
C SER A 128 13.93 -9.22 31.90
N VAL A 129 12.77 -8.55 31.87
CA VAL A 129 11.44 -9.19 31.86
C VAL A 129 10.99 -9.54 30.43
N LEU A 130 11.34 -8.74 29.44
CA LEU A 130 10.86 -8.87 28.06
C LEU A 130 11.82 -9.66 27.14
N ARG A 131 13.12 -9.67 27.47
CA ARG A 131 14.20 -10.27 26.67
C ARG A 131 13.98 -11.77 26.47
N ARG A 132 14.22 -12.24 25.25
CA ARG A 132 14.25 -13.67 24.90
C ARG A 132 15.67 -14.20 24.76
N ASP A 133 16.05 -15.09 25.66
CA ASP A 133 17.37 -15.74 25.67
C ASP A 133 17.62 -16.68 24.48
N GLU A 134 16.55 -17.18 23.86
CA GLU A 134 16.62 -18.13 22.76
C GLU A 134 15.99 -17.55 21.48
N PRO A 135 16.46 -17.99 20.30
CA PRO A 135 15.78 -17.68 19.04
C PRO A 135 14.31 -18.06 19.10
N HIS A 136 13.46 -17.23 18.52
CA HIS A 136 12.01 -17.45 18.55
C HIS A 136 11.36 -17.13 17.22
N THR A 137 10.28 -17.82 16.92
CA THR A 137 9.47 -17.58 15.73
C THR A 137 8.17 -16.91 16.13
N SER A 138 7.80 -15.85 15.40
CA SER A 138 6.52 -15.17 15.54
C SER A 138 5.78 -15.19 14.21
N ALA A 139 4.47 -15.38 14.26
CA ALA A 139 3.60 -15.27 13.10
C ALA A 139 3.00 -13.87 13.03
N PHE A 140 3.01 -13.28 11.84
CA PHE A 140 2.44 -11.98 11.53
C PHE A 140 1.36 -12.18 10.48
N TRP A 141 0.27 -11.46 10.64
CA TRP A 141 -0.79 -11.36 9.66
C TRP A 141 -0.79 -9.96 9.07
N GLU A 142 -0.87 -9.88 7.75
CA GLU A 142 -1.31 -8.67 7.08
C GLU A 142 -2.78 -8.40 7.47
N VAL A 143 -3.09 -7.17 7.84
CA VAL A 143 -4.45 -6.76 8.20
C VAL A 143 -4.83 -5.51 7.43
N THR A 144 -5.99 -5.55 6.77
CA THR A 144 -6.60 -4.34 6.20
C THR A 144 -7.49 -3.71 7.27
N LEU A 145 -7.18 -2.48 7.61
CA LEU A 145 -7.92 -1.69 8.58
C LEU A 145 -9.18 -1.08 7.94
N ALA A 146 -10.15 -0.65 8.75
CA ALA A 146 -11.39 -0.06 8.26
C ALA A 146 -11.22 1.19 7.38
N CYS A 147 -10.05 1.85 7.41
CA CYS A 147 -9.70 2.94 6.51
C CYS A 147 -9.15 2.49 5.15
N GLY A 148 -9.02 1.18 4.92
CA GLY A 148 -8.44 0.58 3.72
C GLY A 148 -6.91 0.51 3.70
N HIS A 149 -6.24 0.98 4.76
CA HIS A 149 -4.78 0.87 4.89
C HIS A 149 -4.39 -0.48 5.49
N VAL A 150 -3.21 -0.94 5.10
CA VAL A 150 -2.66 -2.23 5.49
C VAL A 150 -1.62 -2.05 6.58
N GLU A 151 -1.71 -2.85 7.64
CA GLU A 151 -0.74 -2.93 8.74
C GLU A 151 -0.45 -4.40 9.07
N GLU A 152 0.41 -4.65 10.06
CA GLU A 152 0.68 -6.00 10.57
C GLU A 152 0.12 -6.18 11.98
N ALA A 153 -0.47 -7.36 12.21
CA ALA A 153 -0.88 -7.84 13.52
C ALA A 153 -0.07 -9.08 13.89
N ILE A 154 0.45 -9.11 15.12
CA ILE A 154 1.20 -10.26 15.65
C ILE A 154 0.21 -11.30 16.13
N ALA A 155 0.37 -12.54 15.66
CA ALA A 155 -0.44 -13.65 16.13
C ALA A 155 -0.06 -14.00 17.58
N PRO A 156 -1.03 -14.35 18.43
CA PRO A 156 -0.79 -14.67 19.83
C PRO A 156 -0.05 -16.02 20.02
N SER A 157 -0.07 -16.89 19.01
CA SER A 157 0.72 -18.12 18.90
C SER A 157 0.88 -18.52 17.43
N LEU A 158 1.78 -19.46 17.13
CA LEU A 158 2.05 -19.88 15.75
C LEU A 158 0.86 -20.60 15.11
N ASP A 159 0.08 -21.34 15.89
CA ASP A 159 -1.11 -22.08 15.47
C ASP A 159 -2.39 -21.23 15.40
N TRP A 160 -2.33 -19.97 15.83
CA TRP A 160 -3.49 -19.10 15.81
C TRP A 160 -3.88 -18.69 14.39
N VAL A 161 -5.18 -18.76 14.11
CA VAL A 161 -5.80 -18.28 12.87
C VAL A 161 -6.96 -17.33 13.18
N PRO A 162 -7.32 -16.40 12.27
CA PRO A 162 -8.40 -15.44 12.49
C PRO A 162 -9.73 -16.07 12.90
N ALA A 163 -10.06 -17.23 12.33
CA ALA A 163 -11.28 -17.98 12.64
C ALA A 163 -11.37 -18.47 14.10
N SER A 164 -10.23 -18.61 14.80
CA SER A 164 -10.19 -18.99 16.21
C SER A 164 -10.62 -17.86 17.14
N GLY A 165 -10.67 -16.61 16.65
CA GLY A 165 -10.96 -15.43 17.45
C GLY A 165 -9.83 -15.05 18.42
N PRO A 166 -9.90 -13.87 19.06
CA PRO A 166 -8.85 -13.43 19.96
C PRO A 166 -8.84 -14.24 21.26
N ARG A 167 -7.65 -14.51 21.79
CA ARG A 167 -7.49 -14.96 23.18
C ARG A 167 -7.81 -13.80 24.11
N ARG A 168 -8.49 -14.08 25.22
CA ARG A 168 -8.82 -13.09 26.25
C ARG A 168 -8.22 -13.50 27.58
N ALA A 169 -7.86 -12.52 28.40
CA ALA A 169 -7.39 -12.75 29.75
C ALA A 169 -8.56 -13.18 30.66
N ALA A 170 -8.24 -13.91 31.73
CA ALA A 170 -9.22 -14.25 32.77
C ALA A 170 -9.76 -12.98 33.45
N PRO A 171 -11.04 -12.92 33.86
CA PRO A 171 -11.64 -11.74 34.48
C PRO A 171 -10.87 -11.19 35.68
N GLU A 172 -10.33 -12.07 36.53
CA GLU A 172 -9.53 -11.68 37.70
C GLU A 172 -8.23 -10.99 37.27
N ARG A 173 -7.59 -11.48 36.21
CA ARG A 173 -6.39 -10.85 35.65
C ARG A 173 -6.72 -9.50 35.02
N VAL A 174 -7.87 -9.36 34.34
CA VAL A 174 -8.32 -8.08 33.78
C VAL A 174 -8.56 -7.05 34.88
N GLN A 175 -9.18 -7.45 36.00
CA GLN A 175 -9.37 -6.57 37.15
C GLN A 175 -8.03 -6.12 37.74
N GLN A 176 -7.08 -7.06 37.89
CA GLN A 176 -5.73 -6.74 38.36
C GLN A 176 -5.02 -5.76 37.41
N MET A 177 -5.01 -6.03 36.11
CA MET A 177 -4.40 -5.15 35.10
C MET A 177 -5.03 -3.75 35.13
N SER A 178 -6.35 -3.67 35.26
CA SER A 178 -7.06 -2.39 35.34
C SER A 178 -6.58 -1.55 36.54
N ALA A 179 -6.42 -2.18 37.71
CA ALA A 179 -5.89 -1.50 38.89
C ALA A 179 -4.41 -1.08 38.70
N GLU A 180 -3.57 -1.97 38.15
CA GLU A 180 -2.16 -1.69 37.85
C GLU A 180 -2.00 -0.48 36.91
N PHE A 181 -2.81 -0.39 35.85
CA PHE A 181 -2.79 0.75 34.93
C PHE A 181 -3.27 2.05 35.59
N GLU A 182 -4.37 2.03 36.35
CA GLU A 182 -4.85 3.23 37.04
C GLU A 182 -3.88 3.72 38.12
N ASP A 183 -3.21 2.81 38.83
CA ASP A 183 -2.12 3.16 39.76
C ASP A 183 -0.93 3.78 39.03
N ALA A 184 -0.51 3.19 37.91
CA ALA A 184 0.59 3.70 37.10
C ALA A 184 0.28 5.09 36.52
N TRP A 185 -0.94 5.32 36.04
CA TRP A 185 -1.36 6.63 35.52
C TRP A 185 -1.48 7.69 36.61
N ARG A 186 -1.89 7.31 37.83
CA ARG A 186 -1.87 8.22 38.99
C ARG A 186 -0.45 8.59 39.40
N ALA A 187 0.47 7.62 39.41
CA ALA A 187 1.87 7.83 39.75
C ALA A 187 2.62 8.64 38.67
N ASN A 188 2.29 8.42 37.40
CA ASN A 188 2.88 9.13 36.25
C ASN A 188 1.80 9.53 35.23
N PRO A 189 1.25 10.76 35.35
CA PRO A 189 0.28 11.29 34.39
C PRO A 189 0.80 11.51 32.97
N GLU A 190 2.10 11.37 32.71
CA GLU A 190 2.69 11.51 31.37
C GLU A 190 3.03 10.15 30.74
N LEU A 191 2.80 9.03 31.45
CA LEU A 191 3.10 7.68 30.98
C LEU A 191 2.45 7.33 29.64
N GLN A 192 1.24 7.83 29.41
CA GLN A 192 0.46 7.63 28.20
C GLN A 192 -0.38 8.87 27.92
N THR A 193 -0.62 9.15 26.63
CA THR A 193 -1.58 10.17 26.23
C THR A 193 -2.99 9.76 26.66
N GLU A 194 -3.89 10.73 26.91
CA GLU A 194 -5.27 10.40 27.33
C GLU A 194 -5.98 9.50 26.33
N ARG A 195 -5.68 9.67 25.04
CA ARG A 195 -6.16 8.82 23.97
C ARG A 195 -5.72 7.36 24.13
N ASP A 196 -4.45 7.13 24.45
CA ASP A 196 -3.92 5.78 24.63
C ASP A 196 -4.45 5.14 25.92
N ARG A 197 -4.74 5.94 26.95
CA ARG A 197 -5.46 5.47 28.14
C ARG A 197 -6.86 5.02 27.81
N GLU A 198 -7.61 5.81 27.05
CA GLU A 198 -8.96 5.47 26.63
C GLU A 198 -8.95 4.15 25.82
N HIS A 199 -8.02 4.00 24.89
CA HIS A 199 -7.81 2.75 24.17
C HIS A 199 -7.50 1.59 25.12
N THR A 200 -6.56 1.76 26.06
CA THR A 200 -6.20 0.75 27.05
C THR A 200 -7.42 0.32 27.89
N ARG A 201 -8.24 1.29 28.33
CA ARG A 201 -9.50 1.01 29.05
C ARG A 201 -10.49 0.22 28.21
N ARG A 202 -10.63 0.53 26.91
CA ARG A 202 -11.47 -0.28 25.99
C ARG A 202 -10.93 -1.70 25.84
N MET A 203 -9.61 -1.87 25.67
CA MET A 203 -8.99 -3.19 25.60
C MET A 203 -9.22 -4.01 26.87
N LEU A 204 -9.10 -3.39 28.06
CA LEU A 204 -9.41 -4.04 29.33
C LEU A 204 -10.89 -4.40 29.46
N ALA A 205 -11.80 -3.50 29.06
CA ALA A 205 -13.25 -3.77 29.07
C ALA A 205 -13.60 -4.96 28.17
N ASP A 206 -12.88 -5.15 27.06
CA ASP A 206 -13.00 -6.29 26.17
C ASP A 206 -12.21 -7.53 26.64
N GLY A 207 -11.64 -7.53 27.85
CA GLY A 207 -10.90 -8.68 28.38
C GLY A 207 -9.52 -8.89 27.77
N TRP A 208 -8.88 -7.80 27.34
CA TRP A 208 -7.53 -7.75 26.78
C TRP A 208 -7.32 -8.71 25.59
N PRO A 209 -8.04 -8.49 24.48
CA PRO A 209 -8.00 -9.38 23.32
C PRO A 209 -6.60 -9.43 22.67
N ALA A 210 -6.13 -10.64 22.37
CA ALA A 210 -4.90 -10.90 21.63
C ALA A 210 -5.18 -11.85 20.45
N PRO A 211 -5.04 -11.41 19.18
CA PRO A 211 -4.61 -10.07 18.78
C PRO A 211 -5.66 -9.00 19.10
N GLU A 212 -5.22 -7.75 19.23
CA GLU A 212 -6.09 -6.59 19.41
C GLU A 212 -7.03 -6.42 18.21
N PRO A 213 -8.31 -6.05 18.40
CA PRO A 213 -9.26 -5.87 17.31
C PRO A 213 -9.04 -4.56 16.52
N GLU A 214 -8.24 -3.64 17.05
CA GLU A 214 -7.88 -2.38 16.41
C GLU A 214 -6.37 -2.16 16.42
N ARG A 215 -5.84 -1.44 15.43
CA ARG A 215 -4.43 -1.08 15.31
C ARG A 215 -4.27 0.41 15.03
N LEU A 216 -3.14 0.97 15.43
CA LEU A 216 -2.73 2.30 14.98
C LEU A 216 -2.49 2.25 13.46
N CYS A 217 -3.16 3.14 12.73
CA CYS A 217 -2.91 3.33 11.30
C CYS A 217 -1.94 4.49 11.10
N TYR A 218 -0.67 4.20 10.81
CA TYR A 218 0.36 5.23 10.62
C TYR A 218 0.24 5.92 9.25
N SER A 219 -0.51 5.33 8.32
CA SER A 219 -0.81 5.92 7.02
C SER A 219 -1.86 7.04 7.10
N CYS A 220 -2.93 6.88 7.89
CA CYS A 220 -4.05 7.82 7.99
C CYS A 220 -3.63 9.30 8.20
N PRO A 221 -2.68 9.63 9.11
CA PRO A 221 -2.23 11.01 9.30
C PRO A 221 -1.63 11.67 8.08
N ARG A 222 -1.07 10.90 7.16
CA ARG A 222 -0.26 11.39 6.03
C ARG A 222 -0.85 11.04 4.67
N VAL A 223 -1.85 10.17 4.60
CA VAL A 223 -2.50 9.83 3.33
C VAL A 223 -3.68 10.76 3.07
N ARG A 224 -3.80 11.18 1.82
CA ARG A 224 -4.75 12.19 1.36
C ARG A 224 -5.45 11.73 0.09
N MET A 225 -6.72 12.08 -0.06
CA MET A 225 -7.46 11.84 -1.28
C MET A 225 -7.05 12.83 -2.38
N ILE A 226 -6.88 12.32 -3.60
CA ILE A 226 -6.70 13.13 -4.80
C ILE A 226 -8.06 13.71 -5.19
N LEU A 227 -8.24 15.01 -4.98
CA LEU A 227 -9.47 15.72 -5.33
C LEU A 227 -9.50 16.12 -6.80
N ALA A 228 -8.36 16.52 -7.35
CA ALA A 228 -8.24 16.94 -8.73
C ALA A 228 -6.82 16.79 -9.24
N TYR A 229 -6.67 16.67 -10.57
CA TYR A 229 -5.38 16.65 -11.22
C TYR A 229 -5.41 17.42 -12.55
N GLU A 230 -4.29 18.05 -12.90
CA GLU A 230 -4.08 18.79 -14.12
C GLU A 230 -2.88 18.22 -14.87
N ARG A 231 -3.06 18.00 -16.17
CA ARG A 231 -2.03 17.49 -17.07
C ARG A 231 -1.04 18.61 -17.42
N VAL A 232 0.24 18.46 -17.08
CA VAL A 232 1.28 19.45 -17.42
C VAL A 232 1.99 19.10 -18.72
N GLY A 233 2.42 17.85 -18.88
CA GLY A 233 3.18 17.43 -20.07
C GLY A 233 4.31 16.45 -19.76
N TRP A 234 5.03 16.04 -20.79
CA TRP A 234 6.25 15.24 -20.64
C TRP A 234 7.34 16.02 -19.89
N LEU A 235 8.08 15.34 -19.01
CA LEU A 235 9.22 15.91 -18.30
C LEU A 235 10.34 16.27 -19.28
N VAL A 236 10.79 15.30 -20.07
CA VAL A 236 11.65 15.54 -21.22
C VAL A 236 10.76 15.70 -22.46
N PRO A 237 10.83 16.82 -23.19
CA PRO A 237 10.08 16.96 -24.43
C PRO A 237 10.41 15.81 -25.35
N ARG A 238 9.42 14.98 -25.69
CA ARG A 238 9.61 14.01 -26.76
C ARG A 238 9.92 14.82 -28.00
N GLN A 239 11.09 14.58 -28.62
CA GLN A 239 11.28 14.98 -30.00
C GLN A 239 10.02 14.51 -30.72
N ARG A 240 9.31 15.44 -31.37
CA ARG A 240 8.36 15.05 -32.40
C ARG A 240 9.22 14.22 -33.33
N GLN A 241 9.18 12.90 -33.20
CA GLN A 241 9.49 12.03 -34.32
C GLN A 241 8.65 12.65 -35.41
N SER A 242 9.32 13.24 -36.41
CA SER A 242 8.66 13.76 -37.58
C SER A 242 7.62 12.70 -37.90
N ARG A 243 6.33 13.06 -37.83
CA ARG A 243 5.29 12.19 -38.34
C ARG A 243 5.64 12.01 -39.81
N LYS A 244 6.52 11.06 -40.14
CA LYS A 244 6.34 10.24 -41.34
C LYS A 244 4.93 9.76 -41.12
N ALA A 245 4.02 10.37 -41.89
CA ALA A 245 2.60 10.13 -41.84
C ALA A 245 2.41 8.61 -41.80
N THR A 246 2.24 8.08 -40.59
CA THR A 246 1.70 6.76 -40.40
C THR A 246 0.28 6.96 -40.84
N SER A 247 0.02 6.45 -42.04
CA SER A 247 -1.27 6.46 -42.70
C SER A 247 -2.36 6.36 -41.64
N THR A 248 -3.22 7.37 -41.58
CA THR A 248 -4.55 7.23 -40.99
C THR A 248 -5.16 6.02 -41.67
N THR A 249 -5.12 4.86 -41.03
CA THR A 249 -5.97 3.75 -41.40
C THR A 249 -7.37 4.32 -41.25
N PRO A 250 -8.15 4.48 -42.34
CA PRO A 250 -9.48 5.04 -42.24
C PRO A 250 -10.26 4.19 -41.25
N THR A 251 -10.96 4.86 -40.33
CA THR A 251 -11.89 4.20 -39.41
C THR A 251 -12.75 3.24 -40.24
N PRO A 252 -12.70 1.92 -39.97
CA PRO A 252 -13.39 0.96 -40.82
C PRO A 252 -14.87 1.29 -40.82
N SER A 253 -15.45 1.41 -42.02
CA SER A 253 -16.88 1.67 -42.16
C SER A 253 -17.69 0.62 -41.41
N ARG A 254 -18.89 0.98 -40.95
CA ARG A 254 -19.83 0.04 -40.33
C ARG A 254 -19.98 -1.26 -41.14
N SER A 255 -20.06 -1.13 -42.48
CA SER A 255 -20.13 -2.27 -43.39
C SER A 255 -18.86 -3.13 -43.43
N ALA A 256 -17.67 -2.56 -43.20
CA ALA A 256 -16.43 -3.32 -43.07
C ALA A 256 -16.39 -4.10 -41.74
N LEU A 257 -16.90 -3.51 -40.65
CA LEU A 257 -17.02 -4.17 -39.35
C LEU A 257 -18.06 -5.29 -39.36
N GLU A 258 -19.24 -5.07 -39.93
CA GLU A 258 -20.30 -6.10 -40.05
C GLU A 258 -19.86 -7.30 -40.91
N ARG A 259 -18.99 -7.07 -41.90
CA ARG A 259 -18.44 -8.15 -42.72
C ARG A 259 -17.37 -8.95 -41.98
N ARG A 260 -16.54 -8.25 -41.18
CA ARG A 260 -15.55 -8.90 -40.30
C ARG A 260 -16.24 -9.71 -39.20
N LEU A 261 -17.34 -9.20 -38.64
CA LEU A 261 -18.15 -9.90 -37.65
C LEU A 261 -18.73 -11.19 -38.24
N ARG A 262 -19.41 -11.11 -39.39
CA ARG A 262 -19.95 -12.29 -40.07
C ARG A 262 -18.88 -13.34 -40.40
N LYS A 263 -17.69 -12.90 -40.80
CA LYS A 263 -16.57 -13.82 -41.07
C LYS A 263 -16.12 -14.53 -39.78
N ALA A 264 -15.99 -13.79 -38.68
CA ALA A 264 -15.61 -14.37 -37.40
C ALA A 264 -16.67 -15.31 -36.83
N GLU A 265 -17.95 -14.99 -36.99
CA GLU A 265 -19.07 -15.85 -36.59
C GLU A 265 -19.07 -17.17 -37.37
N SER A 266 -18.89 -17.11 -38.69
CA SER A 266 -18.78 -18.31 -39.54
C SER A 266 -17.56 -19.17 -39.19
N GLU A 267 -16.43 -18.54 -38.86
CA GLU A 267 -15.22 -19.25 -38.46
C GLU A 267 -15.39 -19.91 -37.08
N ALA A 268 -16.06 -19.24 -36.15
CA ALA A 268 -16.41 -19.81 -34.84
C ALA A 268 -17.36 -21.01 -34.98
N GLU A 269 -18.34 -20.94 -35.87
CA GLU A 269 -19.28 -22.04 -36.14
C GLU A 269 -18.57 -23.25 -36.78
N ARG A 270 -17.64 -23.00 -37.71
CA ARG A 270 -16.78 -24.06 -38.27
C ARG A 270 -15.97 -24.77 -37.19
N LEU A 271 -15.35 -24.00 -36.29
CA LEU A 271 -14.54 -24.54 -35.19
C LEU A 271 -15.39 -25.34 -34.20
N ARG A 272 -16.61 -24.89 -33.88
CA ARG A 272 -17.55 -25.67 -33.04
C ARG A 272 -17.91 -27.00 -33.68
N ALA A 273 -18.23 -27.02 -34.98
CA ALA A 273 -18.52 -28.26 -35.69
C ALA A 273 -17.30 -29.19 -35.83
N GLU A 274 -16.09 -28.66 -35.76
CA GLU A 274 -14.86 -29.45 -35.72
C GLU A 274 -14.64 -30.06 -34.32
N LEU A 275 -14.89 -29.29 -33.26
CA LEU A 275 -14.89 -29.78 -31.87
C LEU A 275 -15.95 -30.87 -31.65
N ASP A 276 -17.19 -30.66 -32.10
CA ASP A 276 -18.26 -31.66 -31.98
C ASP A 276 -17.91 -32.98 -32.69
N ARG A 277 -17.17 -32.92 -33.81
CA ARG A 277 -16.69 -34.13 -34.51
C ARG A 277 -15.57 -34.83 -33.77
N ILE A 278 -14.72 -34.08 -33.06
CA ILE A 278 -13.69 -34.64 -32.19
C ILE A 278 -14.34 -35.32 -30.98
N ASP A 279 -15.35 -34.69 -30.39
CA ASP A 279 -16.08 -35.19 -29.23
C ASP A 279 -16.97 -36.40 -29.56
N GLN A 280 -17.37 -36.56 -30.84
CA GLN A 280 -18.09 -37.72 -31.36
C GLN A 280 -17.19 -38.83 -31.95
N GLY A 281 -15.86 -38.71 -31.81
CA GLY A 281 -14.89 -39.76 -32.16
C GLY A 281 -15.01 -41.00 -31.26
N PRO A 282 -14.68 -42.21 -31.76
CA PRO A 282 -15.43 -43.44 -31.50
C PRO A 282 -15.36 -43.92 -30.05
N LEU A 283 -16.53 -44.32 -29.52
CA LEU A 283 -16.66 -45.32 -28.45
C LEU A 283 -15.75 -46.50 -28.80
N ARG A 284 -14.69 -46.69 -28.02
CA ARG A 284 -13.86 -47.90 -28.06
C ARG A 284 -14.79 -49.11 -27.86
N PRO A 285 -14.86 -50.06 -28.80
CA PRO A 285 -15.40 -51.37 -28.47
C PRO A 285 -14.37 -52.12 -27.61
N ASP A 286 -14.91 -52.93 -26.69
CA ASP A 286 -14.20 -53.74 -25.68
C ASP A 286 -13.02 -54.57 -26.21
#